data_AF-A0A4Y1YIK5-F1
#
_entry.id   AF-A0A4Y1YIK5-F1
#
_cell.length_a   1.000
_cell.length_b   1.000
_cell.length_c   1.000
_cell.angle_alpha   90.00
_cell.angle_beta   90.00
_cell.angle_gamma   90.00
#
_symmetry.space_group_name_H-M   'P 1'
#
loop_
_entity.id
_entity.type
_entity.pdbx_description
1 polymer ?
#
loop_
_entity_poly.entity_id
_entity_poly.type
_entity_poly.pdbx_seq_one_letter_code
_entity_poly.pdbx_strand_id
1 'polypeptide(L)'
;MQHSSNNTAIVFVHGLLGFSSYSILGKEIQYFRSLRTHLRNDPRQIFFPTLPPNSIIEVRAQALANFLARIRADRIDLIAHSMGGLDSRYLIHHLDPMHRVRSLTTLATPHHGSPLATWSIEKPNLFFRVMYNMATPAVHDLTPESCARFNQEISNRADVSYASYASARPVRDMPLLLRPWTRMITADSGDNDGMVSVASAQWGTFKGTLQADHFELTGWSFAIPSTRKARPFNYVPFYLDLMRELAEKQ
;
A
#
# COMPACT_ATOMS: atom_id res chain seq x y z
N MET A 1 -30.71 28.13 -1.34
CA MET A 1 -29.44 27.75 -0.68
C MET A 1 -29.33 26.24 -0.73
N GLN A 2 -28.59 25.69 -1.70
CA GLN A 2 -28.51 24.24 -1.89
C GLN A 2 -27.15 23.90 -2.52
N HIS A 3 -26.14 23.72 -1.68
CA HIS A 3 -24.90 23.03 -2.02
C HIS A 3 -24.61 22.04 -0.90
N SER A 4 -25.40 20.97 -0.86
CA SER A 4 -24.97 19.71 -0.26
C SER A 4 -24.04 19.06 -1.29
N SER A 5 -22.79 19.53 -1.37
CA SER A 5 -21.76 18.78 -2.08
C SER A 5 -21.28 17.69 -1.12
N ASN A 6 -21.42 16.42 -1.54
CA ASN A 6 -20.84 15.25 -0.87
C ASN A 6 -19.33 15.46 -0.69
N ASN A 7 -18.93 16.00 0.46
CA ASN A 7 -17.53 16.33 0.74
C ASN A 7 -16.76 15.02 0.98
N THR A 8 -16.05 14.58 -0.06
CA THR A 8 -15.26 13.33 -0.05
C THR A 8 -13.79 13.65 0.18
N ALA A 9 -13.16 12.95 1.11
CA ALA A 9 -11.71 12.98 1.31
C ALA A 9 -11.05 11.75 0.70
N ILE A 10 -9.80 11.90 0.24
CA ILE A 10 -8.94 10.80 -0.19
C ILE A 10 -7.78 10.68 0.78
N VAL A 11 -7.53 9.48 1.29
CA VAL A 11 -6.46 9.21 2.23
C VAL A 11 -5.53 8.15 1.67
N PHE A 12 -4.27 8.52 1.50
CA PHE A 12 -3.20 7.64 1.05
C PHE A 12 -2.54 6.94 2.24
N VAL A 13 -2.64 5.62 2.31
CA VAL A 13 -2.17 4.80 3.43
C VAL A 13 -0.89 4.09 3.04
N HIS A 14 0.22 4.44 3.72
CA HIS A 14 1.52 3.81 3.47
C HIS A 14 1.63 2.44 4.13
N GLY A 15 2.53 1.59 3.63
CA GLY A 15 2.82 0.28 4.19
C GLY A 15 3.87 0.27 5.32
N LEU A 16 4.43 -0.92 5.54
CA LEU A 16 5.51 -1.19 6.48
C LEU A 16 6.75 -0.35 6.15
N LEU A 17 7.40 0.18 7.18
CA LEU A 17 8.50 1.15 7.16
C LEU A 17 8.18 2.46 6.43
N GLY A 18 6.90 2.71 6.12
CA GLY A 18 6.47 3.95 5.52
C GLY A 18 6.42 5.12 6.51
N PHE A 19 6.40 6.32 5.96
CA PHE A 19 6.38 7.60 6.64
C PHE A 19 5.60 8.61 5.79
N SER A 20 5.04 9.70 6.33
CA SER A 20 4.44 10.72 5.44
C SER A 20 5.53 11.55 4.74
N SER A 21 6.41 12.15 5.53
CA SER A 21 7.55 12.92 5.06
C SER A 21 8.65 13.05 6.13
N TYR A 22 9.91 13.06 5.72
CA TYR A 22 11.06 13.51 6.53
C TYR A 22 11.77 14.68 5.84
N SER A 23 12.27 15.65 6.60
CA SER A 23 13.16 16.68 6.05
C SER A 23 14.61 16.26 6.27
N ILE A 24 15.35 16.01 5.17
CA ILE A 24 16.80 15.74 5.21
C ILE A 24 17.50 16.80 4.38
N LEU A 25 18.40 17.56 5.01
CA LEU A 25 19.17 18.63 4.36
C LEU A 25 18.27 19.61 3.56
N GLY A 26 17.11 19.97 4.13
CA GLY A 26 16.14 20.87 3.50
C GLY A 26 15.31 20.27 2.37
N LYS A 27 15.47 18.98 2.05
CA LYS A 27 14.64 18.26 1.08
C LYS A 27 13.63 17.38 1.80
N GLU A 28 12.37 17.55 1.44
CA GLU A 28 11.27 16.71 1.90
C GLU A 28 11.31 15.36 1.15
N ILE A 29 11.54 14.28 1.90
CA ILE A 29 11.49 12.90 1.44
C ILE A 29 10.10 12.37 1.79
N GLN A 30 9.30 12.03 0.79
CA GLN A 30 7.92 11.55 0.96
C GLN A 30 7.82 10.07 0.58
N TYR A 31 6.98 9.29 1.28
CA TYR A 31 6.73 7.90 0.88
C TYR A 31 6.08 7.83 -0.49
N PHE A 32 4.96 8.52 -0.69
CA PHE A 32 4.43 8.80 -2.04
C PHE A 32 5.17 10.00 -2.62
N ARG A 33 6.33 9.73 -3.22
CA ARG A 33 7.29 10.76 -3.64
C ARG A 33 6.59 11.80 -4.52
N SER A 34 6.63 13.08 -4.12
CA SER A 34 6.10 14.22 -4.91
C SER A 34 4.62 14.14 -5.29
N LEU A 35 3.86 13.12 -4.86
CA LEU A 35 2.47 12.94 -5.28
C LEU A 35 1.61 14.06 -4.70
N ARG A 36 1.85 14.45 -3.44
CA ARG A 36 1.20 15.60 -2.80
C ARG A 36 1.31 16.87 -3.67
N THR A 37 2.46 17.11 -4.30
CA THR A 37 2.67 18.29 -5.15
C THR A 37 1.85 18.24 -6.43
N HIS A 38 1.71 17.06 -7.05
CA HIS A 38 0.92 16.87 -8.27
C HIS A 38 -0.59 16.96 -8.01
N LEU A 39 -1.02 16.64 -6.80
CA LEU A 39 -2.43 16.62 -6.41
C LEU A 39 -2.91 17.91 -5.71
N ARG A 40 -2.05 18.93 -5.61
CA ARG A 40 -2.35 20.17 -4.85
C ARG A 40 -3.57 20.96 -5.35
N ASN A 41 -3.93 20.78 -6.62
CA ASN A 41 -5.04 21.48 -7.28
C ASN A 41 -6.31 20.60 -7.36
N ASP A 42 -6.29 19.39 -6.81
CA ASP A 42 -7.50 18.57 -6.74
C ASP A 42 -8.51 19.23 -5.78
N PRO A 43 -9.79 19.35 -6.15
CA PRO A 43 -10.80 20.00 -5.31
C PRO A 43 -11.16 19.20 -4.05
N ARG A 44 -10.78 17.91 -3.97
CA ARG A 44 -11.03 17.06 -2.79
C ARG A 44 -9.97 17.28 -1.72
N GLN A 45 -10.32 16.92 -0.48
CA GLN A 45 -9.36 16.92 0.62
C GLN A 45 -8.45 15.70 0.51
N ILE A 46 -7.15 15.90 0.31
CA ILE A 46 -6.18 14.82 0.12
C ILE A 46 -5.20 14.75 1.29
N PHE A 47 -5.08 13.55 1.87
CA PHE A 47 -4.26 13.31 3.05
C PHE A 47 -3.26 12.17 2.87
N PHE A 48 -2.13 12.30 3.57
CA PHE A 48 -1.06 11.30 3.63
C PHE A 48 -0.64 11.17 5.10
N PRO A 49 -1.40 10.42 5.95
CA PRO A 49 -1.06 10.25 7.36
C PRO A 49 0.28 9.52 7.55
N THR A 50 0.96 9.79 8.67
CA THR A 50 2.02 8.91 9.19
C THR A 50 1.41 7.93 10.16
N LEU A 51 1.55 6.64 9.88
CA LEU A 51 1.25 5.54 10.80
C LEU A 51 2.54 5.02 11.46
N PRO A 52 2.45 4.34 12.60
CA PRO A 52 3.60 3.68 13.23
C PRO A 52 4.33 2.78 12.21
N PRO A 53 5.62 3.02 11.92
CA PRO A 53 6.26 2.48 10.73
C PRO A 53 6.41 0.95 10.74
N ASN A 54 6.58 0.32 11.90
CA ASN A 54 6.85 -1.11 12.04
C ASN A 54 5.98 -1.83 13.09
N SER A 55 4.85 -1.25 13.47
CA SER A 55 3.91 -1.87 14.42
C SER A 55 2.93 -2.82 13.74
N ILE A 56 2.28 -3.67 14.54
CA ILE A 56 1.24 -4.61 14.09
C ILE A 56 0.02 -3.90 13.47
N ILE A 57 -0.76 -4.64 12.68
CA ILE A 57 -1.91 -4.14 11.92
C ILE A 57 -2.89 -3.39 12.82
N GLU A 58 -3.23 -3.92 14.00
CA GLU A 58 -4.21 -3.34 14.91
C GLU A 58 -3.79 -1.94 15.38
N VAL A 59 -2.51 -1.79 15.75
CA VAL A 59 -1.93 -0.52 16.21
C VAL A 59 -1.91 0.50 15.07
N ARG A 60 -1.55 0.07 13.86
CA ARG A 60 -1.51 0.94 12.68
C ARG A 60 -2.92 1.36 12.25
N ALA A 61 -3.88 0.44 12.26
CA ALA A 61 -5.28 0.70 11.97
C ALA A 61 -5.92 1.65 12.99
N GLN A 62 -5.59 1.52 14.28
CA GLN A 62 -6.04 2.46 15.31
C GLN A 62 -5.46 3.87 15.08
N ALA A 63 -4.19 3.97 14.70
CA ALA A 63 -3.59 5.26 14.35
C ALA A 63 -4.28 5.89 13.12
N LEU A 64 -4.63 5.08 12.11
CA LEU A 64 -5.38 5.52 10.94
C LEU A 64 -6.79 5.98 11.33
N ALA A 65 -7.51 5.24 12.18
CA ALA A 65 -8.85 5.60 12.65
C ALA A 65 -8.84 6.94 13.39
N ASN A 66 -7.86 7.13 14.28
CA ASN A 66 -7.65 8.39 15.00
C ASN A 66 -7.39 9.57 14.04
N PHE A 67 -6.72 9.32 12.91
CA PHE A 67 -6.53 10.32 11.87
C PHE A 67 -7.84 10.62 11.11
N LEU A 68 -8.57 9.59 10.68
CA LEU A 68 -9.84 9.76 9.94
C LEU A 68 -10.90 10.51 10.78
N ALA A 69 -10.93 10.30 12.08
CA ALA A 69 -11.83 10.99 13.01
C ALA A 69 -11.67 12.53 13.00
N ARG A 70 -10.50 13.05 12.59
CA ARG A 70 -10.21 14.49 12.52
C ARG A 70 -10.58 15.12 11.17
N ILE A 71 -10.82 14.30 10.14
CA ILE A 71 -11.17 14.77 8.80
C ILE A 71 -12.62 15.26 8.81
N ARG A 72 -12.89 16.46 8.30
CA ARG A 72 -14.25 16.98 8.10
C ARG A 72 -14.73 16.63 6.69
N ALA A 73 -15.15 15.38 6.50
CA ALA A 73 -15.68 14.84 5.23
C ALA A 73 -16.69 13.72 5.51
N ASP A 74 -17.79 13.64 4.77
CA ASP A 74 -18.85 12.66 5.03
C ASP A 74 -18.51 11.28 4.46
N ARG A 75 -17.63 11.26 3.46
CA ARG A 75 -17.15 10.07 2.78
C ARG A 75 -15.62 10.09 2.65
N ILE A 76 -15.01 8.93 2.75
CA ILE A 76 -13.57 8.73 2.67
C ILE A 76 -13.26 7.61 1.68
N ASP A 77 -12.41 7.89 0.70
CA ASP A 77 -11.78 6.88 -0.15
C ASP A 77 -10.36 6.63 0.32
N LEU A 78 -10.01 5.36 0.51
CA LEU A 78 -8.69 4.93 0.92
C LEU A 78 -7.92 4.42 -0.30
N ILE A 79 -6.71 4.91 -0.51
CA ILE A 79 -5.74 4.36 -1.46
C ILE A 79 -4.56 3.85 -0.66
N ALA A 80 -4.37 2.53 -0.62
CA ALA A 80 -3.44 1.90 0.29
C ALA A 80 -2.36 1.12 -0.45
N HIS A 81 -1.11 1.27 -0.01
CA HIS A 81 0.02 0.54 -0.58
C HIS A 81 0.57 -0.49 0.42
N SER A 82 0.91 -1.69 -0.07
CA SER A 82 1.57 -2.72 0.73
C SER A 82 0.76 -3.03 2.01
N MET A 83 1.40 -3.12 3.18
CA MET A 83 0.72 -3.37 4.47
C MET A 83 -0.44 -2.40 4.77
N GLY A 84 -0.43 -1.18 4.20
CA GLY A 84 -1.49 -0.18 4.39
C GLY A 84 -2.88 -0.70 4.01
N GLY A 85 -2.96 -1.65 3.08
CA GLY A 85 -4.23 -2.25 2.69
C GLY A 85 -4.81 -3.19 3.75
N LEU A 86 -3.96 -3.88 4.51
CA LEU A 86 -4.38 -4.69 5.66
C LEU A 86 -4.83 -3.79 6.82
N ASP A 87 -4.08 -2.72 7.11
CA ASP A 87 -4.46 -1.71 8.10
C ASP A 87 -5.85 -1.11 7.79
N SER A 88 -6.08 -0.81 6.51
CA SER A 88 -7.34 -0.25 6.03
C SER A 88 -8.49 -1.24 6.15
N ARG A 89 -8.28 -2.52 5.81
CA ARG A 89 -9.29 -3.58 5.98
C ARG A 89 -9.67 -3.78 7.45
N TYR A 90 -8.69 -3.81 8.34
CA TYR A 90 -8.94 -3.91 9.78
C TYR A 90 -9.74 -2.70 10.28
N LEU A 91 -9.33 -1.49 9.88
CA LEU A 91 -10.05 -0.26 10.23
C LEU A 91 -11.50 -0.31 9.76
N ILE A 92 -11.76 -0.70 8.51
CA ILE A 92 -13.12 -0.71 7.96
C ILE A 92 -14.01 -1.68 8.75
N HIS A 93 -13.47 -2.83 9.15
CA HIS A 93 -14.21 -3.85 9.86
C HIS A 93 -14.48 -3.47 11.33
N HIS A 94 -13.48 -2.96 12.06
CA HIS A 94 -13.59 -2.74 13.51
C HIS A 94 -13.73 -1.27 13.93
N LEU A 95 -13.19 -0.33 13.16
CA LEU A 95 -12.87 1.03 13.62
C LEU A 95 -13.50 2.16 12.78
N ASP A 96 -14.45 1.84 11.89
CA ASP A 96 -15.26 2.81 11.14
C ASP A 96 -16.75 2.72 11.50
N PRO A 97 -17.15 3.00 12.76
CA PRO A 97 -18.53 2.85 13.23
C PRO A 97 -19.51 3.83 12.57
N MET A 98 -19.00 4.91 11.97
CA MET A 98 -19.80 5.90 11.27
C MET A 98 -19.96 5.59 9.78
N HIS A 99 -19.43 4.45 9.30
CA HIS A 99 -19.50 4.03 7.90
C HIS A 99 -19.05 5.13 6.93
N ARG A 100 -17.97 5.83 7.26
CA ARG A 100 -17.45 6.94 6.45
C ARG A 100 -16.59 6.44 5.30
N VAL A 101 -15.96 5.28 5.43
CA VAL A 101 -15.19 4.71 4.32
C VAL A 101 -16.14 4.21 3.25
N ARG A 102 -15.97 4.71 2.02
CA ARG A 102 -16.75 4.34 0.83
C ARG A 102 -16.00 3.35 -0.06
N SER A 103 -14.69 3.51 -0.18
CA SER A 103 -13.87 2.64 -1.00
C SER A 103 -12.49 2.40 -0.43
N LEU A 104 -11.92 1.25 -0.77
CA LEU A 104 -10.53 0.89 -0.54
C LEU A 104 -9.95 0.37 -1.85
N THR A 105 -8.99 1.10 -2.40
CA THR A 105 -8.14 0.61 -3.50
C THR A 105 -6.77 0.24 -2.94
N THR A 106 -6.37 -1.02 -3.09
CA THR A 106 -5.05 -1.49 -2.67
C THR A 106 -4.08 -1.61 -3.84
N LEU A 107 -2.81 -1.36 -3.58
CA LEU A 107 -1.71 -1.58 -4.51
C LEU A 107 -0.66 -2.45 -3.82
N ALA A 108 -0.38 -3.62 -4.40
CA ALA A 108 0.62 -4.57 -3.90
C ALA A 108 0.47 -4.92 -2.41
N THR A 109 -0.76 -4.92 -1.89
CA THR A 109 -1.03 -5.34 -0.52
C THR A 109 -0.91 -6.85 -0.41
N PRO A 110 -0.15 -7.41 0.53
CA PRO A 110 -0.07 -8.85 0.72
C PRO A 110 -1.34 -9.39 1.42
N HIS A 111 -2.48 -9.40 0.72
CA HIS A 111 -3.75 -9.87 1.30
C HIS A 111 -3.71 -11.33 1.73
N HIS A 112 -2.85 -12.13 1.10
CA HIS A 112 -2.59 -13.53 1.48
C HIS A 112 -1.16 -13.73 2.02
N GLY A 113 -0.54 -12.66 2.54
CA GLY A 113 0.80 -12.67 3.10
C GLY A 113 1.91 -12.76 2.05
N SER A 114 3.16 -12.76 2.50
CA SER A 114 4.33 -12.95 1.65
C SER A 114 5.25 -14.01 2.24
N PRO A 115 5.75 -14.97 1.44
CA PRO A 115 6.75 -15.93 1.92
C PRO A 115 8.03 -15.23 2.42
N LEU A 116 8.29 -14.00 1.95
CA LEU A 116 9.39 -13.17 2.42
C LEU A 116 9.29 -12.86 3.93
N ALA A 117 8.08 -12.73 4.47
CA ALA A 117 7.86 -12.52 5.89
C ALA A 117 8.24 -13.78 6.70
N THR A 118 7.84 -14.96 6.23
CA THR A 118 8.22 -16.25 6.83
C THR A 118 9.74 -16.42 6.86
N TRP A 119 10.42 -16.23 5.72
CA TRP A 119 11.88 -16.34 5.65
C TRP A 119 12.59 -15.29 6.52
N SER A 120 12.02 -14.08 6.65
CA SER A 120 12.55 -13.07 7.56
C SER A 120 12.47 -13.55 9.01
N ILE A 121 11.36 -14.17 9.42
CA ILE A 121 11.21 -14.74 10.77
C ILE A 121 12.20 -15.88 11.03
N GLU A 122 12.40 -16.75 10.04
CA GLU A 122 13.35 -17.88 10.11
C GLU A 122 14.82 -17.44 10.16
N LYS A 123 15.14 -16.27 9.58
CA LYS A 123 16.48 -15.67 9.56
C LYS A 123 17.57 -16.63 9.03
N PRO A 124 17.38 -17.32 7.89
CA PRO A 124 18.35 -18.33 7.42
C PRO A 124 19.70 -17.74 7.04
N ASN A 125 19.80 -16.42 6.86
CA ASN A 125 21.05 -15.71 6.63
C ASN A 125 20.98 -14.26 7.13
N LEU A 126 22.09 -13.53 7.01
CA LEU A 126 22.22 -12.14 7.47
C LEU A 126 21.18 -11.20 6.85
N PHE A 127 20.85 -11.37 5.57
CA PHE A 127 19.88 -10.52 4.89
C PHE A 127 18.49 -10.62 5.54
N PHE A 128 17.98 -11.84 5.72
CA PHE A 128 16.69 -12.07 6.37
C PHE A 128 16.68 -11.64 7.84
N ARG A 129 17.81 -11.76 8.53
CA ARG A 129 17.97 -11.23 9.90
C ARG A 129 17.85 -9.71 9.93
N VAL A 130 18.45 -9.00 8.98
CA VAL A 130 18.33 -7.54 8.85
C VAL A 130 16.88 -7.15 8.55
N MET A 131 16.23 -7.84 7.59
CA MET A 131 14.82 -7.63 7.27
C MET A 131 13.93 -7.78 8.51
N TYR A 132 14.12 -8.86 9.28
CA TYR A 132 13.38 -9.08 10.52
C TYR A 132 13.59 -7.95 11.53
N ASN A 133 14.85 -7.57 11.80
CA ASN A 133 15.15 -6.55 12.80
C ASN A 133 14.54 -5.18 12.45
N MET A 134 14.42 -4.88 11.15
CA MET A 134 13.76 -3.65 10.69
C MET A 134 12.24 -3.75 10.78
N ALA A 135 11.68 -4.91 10.42
CA ALA A 135 10.24 -5.09 10.24
C ALA A 135 9.48 -5.61 11.46
N THR A 136 10.16 -6.10 12.50
CA THR A 136 9.51 -6.61 13.72
C THR A 136 8.93 -5.45 14.56
N PRO A 137 7.74 -5.61 15.19
CA PRO A 137 6.89 -6.81 15.18
C PRO A 137 6.02 -7.03 13.93
N ALA A 138 5.80 -6.01 13.09
CA ALA A 138 4.88 -6.09 11.94
C ALA A 138 5.12 -7.27 10.97
N VAL A 139 6.35 -7.75 10.83
CA VAL A 139 6.67 -8.91 9.98
C VAL A 139 5.83 -10.15 10.30
N HIS A 140 5.42 -10.32 11.56
CA HIS A 140 4.59 -11.46 11.98
C HIS A 140 3.17 -11.43 11.41
N ASP A 141 2.65 -10.26 11.09
CA ASP A 141 1.32 -10.10 10.50
C ASP A 141 1.31 -10.35 8.99
N LEU A 142 2.49 -10.28 8.36
CA LEU A 142 2.66 -10.38 6.92
C LEU A 142 2.95 -11.81 6.43
N THR A 143 2.97 -12.80 7.33
CA THR A 143 3.12 -14.21 6.93
C THR A 143 1.84 -14.71 6.24
N PRO A 144 1.93 -15.69 5.34
CA PRO A 144 0.75 -16.29 4.74
C PRO A 144 -0.24 -16.86 5.77
N GLU A 145 0.27 -17.45 6.85
CA GLU A 145 -0.55 -17.99 7.94
C GLU A 145 -1.30 -16.89 8.71
N SER A 146 -0.62 -15.81 9.11
CA SER A 146 -1.27 -14.70 9.80
C SER A 146 -2.29 -14.00 8.90
N CYS A 147 -1.98 -13.79 7.62
CA CYS A 147 -2.94 -13.23 6.67
C CYS A 147 -4.13 -14.16 6.39
N ALA A 148 -3.94 -15.49 6.42
CA ALA A 148 -5.04 -16.44 6.31
C ALA A 148 -6.00 -16.32 7.51
N ARG A 149 -5.48 -16.25 8.73
CA ARG A 149 -6.29 -15.99 9.95
C ARG A 149 -7.00 -14.64 9.88
N PHE A 150 -6.26 -13.59 9.50
CA PHE A 150 -6.82 -12.25 9.27
C PHE A 150 -8.01 -12.29 8.30
N ASN A 151 -7.93 -13.06 7.21
CA ASN A 151 -9.01 -13.17 6.23
C ASN A 151 -10.23 -13.97 6.73
N GLN A 152 -10.06 -14.84 7.74
CA GLN A 152 -11.18 -15.54 8.38
C GLN A 152 -11.93 -14.63 9.34
N GLU A 153 -11.23 -13.72 10.01
CA GLU A 153 -11.80 -12.79 11.00
C GLU A 153 -12.34 -11.50 10.35
N ILE A 154 -11.63 -10.97 9.35
CA ILE A 154 -11.90 -9.65 8.76
C ILE A 154 -12.62 -9.79 7.42
N SER A 155 -13.94 -9.66 7.45
CA SER A 155 -14.81 -9.64 6.28
C SER A 155 -14.91 -8.27 5.60
N ASN A 156 -15.19 -8.26 4.30
CA ASN A 156 -15.55 -7.05 3.56
C ASN A 156 -16.93 -6.54 4.02
N ARG A 157 -17.03 -5.22 4.26
CA ARG A 157 -18.30 -4.56 4.57
C ARG A 157 -19.07 -4.29 3.27
N ALA A 158 -20.37 -4.58 3.24
CA ALA A 158 -21.15 -4.57 1.99
C ALA A 158 -21.34 -3.17 1.38
N ASP A 159 -21.24 -2.11 2.18
CA ASP A 159 -21.32 -0.70 1.79
C ASP A 159 -19.97 -0.13 1.29
N VAL A 160 -18.90 -0.94 1.26
CA VAL A 160 -17.56 -0.51 0.83
C VAL A 160 -17.17 -1.19 -0.48
N SER A 161 -16.71 -0.39 -1.44
CA SER A 161 -16.12 -0.89 -2.67
C SER A 161 -14.65 -1.25 -2.47
N TYR A 162 -14.28 -2.52 -2.69
CA TYR A 162 -12.90 -2.99 -2.60
C TYR A 162 -12.34 -3.25 -4.00
N ALA A 163 -11.19 -2.66 -4.31
CA ALA A 163 -10.45 -2.89 -5.54
C ALA A 163 -8.97 -3.13 -5.25
N SER A 164 -8.30 -3.91 -6.08
CA SER A 164 -6.88 -4.21 -5.92
C SER A 164 -6.12 -4.15 -7.23
N TYR A 165 -4.88 -3.68 -7.15
CA TYR A 165 -3.86 -3.80 -8.18
C TYR A 165 -2.71 -4.62 -7.64
N ALA A 166 -2.28 -5.60 -8.42
CA ALA A 166 -1.00 -6.26 -8.22
C ALA A 166 0.09 -5.49 -8.97
N SER A 167 1.35 -5.81 -8.69
CA SER A 167 2.46 -5.44 -9.55
C SER A 167 3.39 -6.61 -9.78
N ALA A 168 4.05 -6.63 -10.94
CA ALA A 168 5.08 -7.61 -11.23
C ALA A 168 6.04 -7.14 -12.31
N ARG A 169 7.27 -7.63 -12.24
CA ARG A 169 8.26 -7.52 -13.32
C ARG A 169 9.06 -8.81 -13.44
N PRO A 170 9.52 -9.17 -14.65
CA PRO A 170 10.48 -10.26 -14.79
C PRO A 170 11.72 -10.02 -13.93
N VAL A 171 12.29 -11.08 -13.35
CA VAL A 171 13.50 -11.01 -12.50
C VAL A 171 14.64 -10.24 -13.19
N ARG A 172 14.80 -10.39 -14.51
CA ARG A 172 15.83 -9.67 -15.28
C ARG A 172 15.63 -8.15 -15.30
N ASP A 173 14.41 -7.69 -15.10
CA ASP A 173 14.05 -6.27 -15.14
C ASP A 173 14.05 -5.64 -13.74
N MET A 174 14.08 -6.45 -12.68
CA MET A 174 14.24 -5.98 -11.30
C MET A 174 15.62 -5.33 -11.07
N PRO A 175 15.69 -4.29 -10.21
CA PRO A 175 16.94 -3.79 -9.66
C PRO A 175 17.80 -4.93 -9.11
N LEU A 176 19.12 -4.87 -9.30
CA LEU A 176 20.05 -5.95 -8.91
C LEU A 176 19.87 -6.39 -7.45
N LEU A 177 19.63 -5.42 -6.56
CA LEU A 177 19.40 -5.65 -5.13
C LEU A 177 18.18 -6.54 -4.88
N LEU A 178 17.08 -6.39 -5.63
CA LEU A 178 15.83 -7.12 -5.40
C LEU A 178 15.84 -8.54 -5.99
N ARG A 179 16.72 -8.81 -6.97
CA ARG A 179 16.72 -10.07 -7.74
C ARG A 179 16.82 -11.35 -6.90
N PRO A 180 17.64 -11.45 -5.84
CA PRO A 180 17.82 -12.70 -5.10
C PRO A 180 16.49 -13.23 -4.54
N TRP A 181 15.76 -12.41 -3.80
CA TRP A 181 14.49 -12.82 -3.21
C TRP A 181 13.32 -12.73 -4.19
N THR A 182 13.36 -11.87 -5.21
CA THR A 182 12.39 -11.96 -6.32
C THR A 182 12.40 -13.36 -6.94
N ARG A 183 13.58 -13.97 -7.16
CA ARG A 183 13.67 -15.35 -7.66
C ARG A 183 13.04 -16.36 -6.70
N MET A 184 13.28 -16.19 -5.39
CA MET A 184 12.71 -17.07 -4.37
C MET A 184 11.18 -16.99 -4.38
N ILE A 185 10.61 -15.78 -4.38
CA ILE A 185 9.16 -15.57 -4.47
C ILE A 185 8.62 -16.10 -5.81
N THR A 186 9.37 -15.97 -6.90
CA THR A 186 8.96 -16.52 -8.22
C THR A 186 8.83 -18.04 -8.18
N ALA A 187 9.80 -18.71 -7.56
CA ALA A 187 9.79 -20.16 -7.43
C ALA A 187 8.68 -20.67 -6.49
N ASP A 188 8.32 -19.88 -5.48
CA ASP A 188 7.31 -20.23 -4.47
C ASP A 188 5.86 -19.89 -4.91
N SER A 189 5.66 -18.66 -5.39
CA SER A 189 4.34 -18.03 -5.56
C SER A 189 4.13 -17.41 -6.95
N GLY A 190 5.08 -17.55 -7.89
CA GLY A 190 4.98 -17.00 -9.25
C GLY A 190 5.27 -15.50 -9.37
N ASP A 191 4.67 -14.85 -10.36
CA ASP A 191 4.92 -13.44 -10.67
C ASP A 191 4.77 -12.54 -9.43
N ASN A 192 5.71 -11.62 -9.26
CA ASN A 192 5.79 -10.77 -8.07
C ASN A 192 6.52 -9.45 -8.35
N ASP A 193 6.36 -8.50 -7.43
CA ASP A 193 6.98 -7.18 -7.49
C ASP A 193 8.30 -7.06 -6.71
N GLY A 194 8.86 -8.20 -6.29
CA GLY A 194 10.04 -8.29 -5.44
C GLY A 194 9.73 -8.31 -3.94
N MET A 195 8.47 -8.17 -3.52
CA MET A 195 8.06 -8.27 -2.12
C MET A 195 6.78 -9.10 -1.94
N VAL A 196 5.82 -8.96 -2.84
CA VAL A 196 4.47 -9.56 -2.79
C VAL A 196 4.17 -10.21 -4.14
N SER A 197 3.62 -11.43 -4.10
CA SER A 197 3.18 -12.12 -5.31
C SER A 197 1.89 -11.52 -5.86
N VAL A 198 1.69 -11.66 -7.17
CA VAL A 198 0.45 -11.23 -7.84
C VAL A 198 -0.75 -11.93 -7.22
N ALA A 199 -0.64 -13.24 -6.94
CA ALA A 199 -1.70 -14.00 -6.29
C ALA A 199 -2.06 -13.44 -4.91
N SER A 200 -1.05 -13.07 -4.10
CA SER A 200 -1.29 -12.48 -2.77
C SER A 200 -1.90 -11.08 -2.83
N ALA A 201 -1.65 -10.33 -3.90
CA ALA A 201 -2.17 -8.97 -4.05
C ALA A 201 -3.63 -8.88 -4.51
N GLN A 202 -4.24 -9.98 -4.96
CA GLN A 202 -5.62 -9.98 -5.43
C GLN A 202 -6.61 -9.92 -4.26
N TRP A 203 -7.50 -8.93 -4.29
CA TRP A 203 -8.62 -8.81 -3.34
C TRP A 203 -9.76 -7.97 -3.90
N GLY A 204 -11.00 -8.31 -3.53
CA GLY A 204 -12.18 -7.61 -4.04
C GLY A 204 -12.23 -7.64 -5.58
N THR A 205 -12.52 -6.49 -6.20
CA THR A 205 -12.44 -6.36 -7.66
C THR A 205 -10.98 -6.21 -8.09
N PHE A 206 -10.40 -7.26 -8.65
CA PHE A 206 -9.04 -7.21 -9.19
C PHE A 206 -9.01 -6.38 -10.49
N LYS A 207 -8.22 -5.31 -10.49
CA LYS A 207 -8.15 -4.34 -11.60
C LYS A 207 -7.00 -4.63 -12.56
N GLY A 208 -6.05 -5.49 -12.19
CA GLY A 208 -4.95 -5.94 -13.04
C GLY A 208 -3.58 -5.88 -12.38
N THR A 209 -2.56 -6.27 -13.15
CA THR A 209 -1.16 -6.29 -12.74
C THR A 209 -0.39 -5.15 -13.40
N LEU A 210 0.17 -4.25 -12.59
CA LEU A 210 0.99 -3.13 -13.04
C LEU A 210 2.42 -3.59 -13.30
N GLN A 211 3.02 -3.11 -14.39
CA GLN A 211 4.41 -3.43 -14.72
C GLN A 211 5.40 -2.58 -13.90
N ALA A 212 5.49 -2.87 -12.60
CA ALA A 212 6.27 -2.13 -11.62
C ALA A 212 6.92 -3.09 -10.60
N ASP A 213 8.05 -2.68 -10.01
CA ASP A 213 8.47 -3.22 -8.73
C ASP A 213 7.71 -2.58 -7.56
N HIS A 214 7.81 -3.17 -6.37
CA HIS A 214 7.06 -2.74 -5.17
C HIS A 214 7.28 -1.25 -4.82
N PHE A 215 8.46 -0.70 -5.11
CA PHE A 215 8.85 0.65 -4.72
C PHE A 215 8.52 1.67 -5.82
N GLU A 216 8.51 1.25 -7.08
CA GLU A 216 8.08 2.08 -8.22
C GLU A 216 6.63 2.57 -8.05
N LEU A 217 5.77 1.79 -7.40
CA LEU A 217 4.38 2.16 -7.08
C LEU A 217 4.25 3.42 -6.22
N THR A 218 5.31 3.83 -5.52
CA THR A 218 5.33 5.02 -4.66
C THR A 218 6.30 6.08 -5.17
N GLY A 219 6.84 5.92 -6.40
CA GLY A 219 7.77 6.83 -7.04
C GLY A 219 9.24 6.64 -6.66
N TRP A 220 9.53 5.65 -5.81
CA TRP A 220 10.87 5.23 -5.45
C TRP A 220 11.44 4.26 -6.49
N SER A 221 12.76 4.09 -6.52
CA SER A 221 13.40 3.04 -7.31
C SER A 221 14.83 2.85 -6.82
N PHE A 222 15.24 1.59 -6.72
CA PHE A 222 16.60 1.20 -6.44
C PHE A 222 17.42 0.96 -7.72
N ALA A 223 16.84 1.18 -8.89
CA ALA A 223 17.57 1.10 -10.14
C ALA A 223 18.56 2.27 -10.26
N ILE A 224 19.76 1.99 -10.78
CA ILE A 224 20.73 3.03 -11.13
C ILE A 224 20.09 3.93 -12.20
N PRO A 225 19.99 5.26 -11.98
CA PRO A 225 19.45 6.17 -12.98
C PRO A 225 20.19 6.03 -14.30
N SER A 226 19.47 5.71 -15.37
CA SER A 226 20.05 5.60 -16.71
C SER A 226 19.17 6.36 -17.69
N THR A 227 19.77 7.24 -18.47
CA THR A 227 19.10 7.96 -19.56
C THR A 227 18.57 7.02 -20.65
N ARG A 228 19.02 5.75 -20.67
CA ARG A 228 18.62 4.73 -21.65
C ARG A 228 17.53 3.77 -21.15
N LYS A 229 17.19 3.80 -19.85
CA LYS A 229 16.14 2.96 -19.27
C LYS A 229 15.10 3.88 -18.64
N ALA A 230 14.11 4.28 -19.42
CA ALA A 230 12.89 4.85 -18.86
C ALA A 230 12.35 3.87 -17.80
N ARG A 231 11.93 4.39 -16.64
CA ARG A 231 11.20 3.56 -15.67
C ARG A 231 9.93 3.07 -16.38
N PRO A 232 9.65 1.76 -16.42
CA PRO A 232 8.50 1.25 -17.15
C PRO A 232 7.18 1.74 -16.55
N PHE A 233 7.15 2.00 -15.24
CA PHE A 233 5.97 2.51 -14.55
C PHE A 233 6.08 4.01 -14.26
N ASN A 234 5.09 4.77 -14.76
CA ASN A 234 4.90 6.17 -14.39
C ASN A 234 3.79 6.28 -13.34
N TYR A 235 4.20 6.37 -12.07
CA TYR A 235 3.25 6.37 -10.95
C TYR A 235 2.33 7.60 -10.92
N VAL A 236 2.77 8.78 -11.38
CA VAL A 236 1.96 10.01 -11.29
C VAL A 236 0.70 9.93 -12.18
N PRO A 237 0.80 9.66 -13.50
CA PRO A 237 -0.39 9.46 -14.34
C PRO A 237 -1.29 8.37 -13.79
N PHE A 238 -0.74 7.26 -13.32
CA PHE A 238 -1.55 6.19 -12.72
C PHE A 238 -2.42 6.70 -11.57
N TYR A 239 -1.85 7.43 -10.59
CA TYR A 239 -2.64 7.96 -9.47
C TYR A 239 -3.62 9.04 -9.91
N LEU A 240 -3.27 9.88 -10.89
CA LEU A 240 -4.20 10.86 -11.45
C LEU A 240 -5.41 10.17 -12.11
N ASP A 241 -5.19 9.06 -12.81
CA ASP A 241 -6.24 8.28 -13.47
C ASP A 241 -7.11 7.56 -12.43
N LEU A 242 -6.48 6.92 -11.44
CA LEU A 242 -7.19 6.29 -10.32
C LEU A 242 -8.06 7.31 -9.57
N MET A 243 -7.54 8.52 -9.35
CA MET A 243 -8.29 9.58 -8.71
C MET A 243 -9.49 10.07 -9.53
N ARG A 244 -9.42 10.03 -10.87
CA ARG A 244 -10.59 10.31 -11.72
C ARG A 244 -11.61 9.17 -11.63
N GLU A 245 -11.18 7.91 -11.66
CA GLU A 245 -12.08 6.75 -11.47
C GLU A 245 -12.86 6.83 -10.14
N LEU A 246 -12.21 7.27 -9.04
CA LEU A 246 -12.88 7.45 -7.75
C LEU A 246 -13.90 8.61 -7.73
N ALA A 247 -13.71 9.63 -8.58
CA ALA A 247 -14.66 10.73 -8.70
C ALA A 247 -15.93 10.30 -9.45
N GLU A 248 -15.80 9.41 -10.44
CA GLU A 248 -16.92 8.91 -11.26
C GLU A 248 -17.86 7.96 -10.49
N LYS A 249 -17.43 7.43 -9.34
CA LYS A 249 -18.23 6.57 -8.44
C LYS A 249 -19.09 7.36 -7.44
N GLN A 250 -19.22 8.68 -7.59
CA GLN A 250 -20.00 9.57 -6.72
C GLN A 250 -21.50 9.53 -6.97
#